data_AF-A0A928A877-F1
#
_entry.id   AF-A0A928A877-F1
#
_cell.length_a   1.000
_cell.length_b   1.000
_cell.length_c   1.000
_cell.angle_alpha   90.00
_cell.angle_beta   90.00
_cell.angle_gamma   90.00
#
_symmetry.space_group_name_H-M   'P 1'
#
loop_
_entity.id
_entity.type
_entity.pdbx_description
1 polymer ?
#
loop_
_entity_poly.entity_id
_entity_poly.type
_entity_poly.pdbx_seq_one_letter_code
_entity_poly.pdbx_strand_id
1 'polypeptide(L)'
;MKKFFGEFKKFITRGNIVDMSVGVIVGGAFTAIVNGLSNNILKPIINWLLSLILGSNSLSEIYTYLKVTKLEDGTIDLANSIYIDWGAFINAIINFLIIAFVLFTIVKVFNTINETSKKMMDMKTHIEFKQEKGLKLTKKEIKFLEAEAKKEAEAKLKAEEEARKAEEEAKKLTKSEALLTEIVELLKNK
;
A
#
# COMPACT_ATOMS: atom_id res chain seq x y z
N MET A 1 26.50 9.47 28.81
CA MET A 1 25.32 9.54 27.91
C MET A 1 25.57 10.30 26.60
N LYS A 2 26.08 11.55 26.59
CA LYS A 2 26.30 12.31 25.33
C LYS A 2 27.16 11.59 24.27
N LYS A 3 28.18 10.83 24.70
CA LYS A 3 29.08 10.08 23.81
C LYS A 3 28.36 8.93 23.08
N PHE A 4 27.53 8.18 23.80
CA PHE A 4 26.70 7.09 23.26
C PHE A 4 25.68 7.59 22.23
N PHE A 5 24.97 8.69 22.51
CA PHE A 5 24.03 9.27 21.54
C PHE A 5 24.73 9.82 20.29
N GLY A 6 25.97 10.33 20.42
CA GLY A 6 26.78 10.74 19.27
C GLY A 6 27.25 9.57 18.41
N GLU A 7 27.67 8.47 19.03
CA GLU A 7 28.05 7.22 18.37
C GLU A 7 26.84 6.53 17.72
N PHE A 8 25.70 6.53 18.41
CA PHE A 8 24.43 6.04 17.88
C PHE A 8 23.95 6.85 16.68
N LYS A 9 24.00 8.20 16.76
CA LYS A 9 23.69 9.07 15.63
C LYS A 9 24.60 8.77 14.43
N LYS A 10 25.91 8.63 14.66
CA LYS A 10 26.88 8.24 13.61
C LYS A 10 26.58 6.86 13.01
N PHE A 11 26.11 5.92 13.82
CA PHE A 11 25.74 4.59 13.38
C PHE A 11 24.49 4.60 12.50
N ILE A 12 23.41 5.25 12.94
CA ILE A 12 22.17 5.34 12.16
C ILE A 12 22.34 6.19 10.91
N THR A 13 23.21 7.21 10.89
CA THR A 13 23.43 8.01 9.66
C THR A 13 24.25 7.29 8.59
N ARG A 14 24.66 6.02 8.82
CA ARG A 14 25.21 5.21 7.73
C ARG A 14 24.08 4.93 6.75
N GLY A 15 24.06 5.63 5.61
CA GLY A 15 22.97 5.60 4.63
C GLY A 15 22.51 4.19 4.25
N ASN A 16 23.44 3.26 4.06
CA ASN A 16 23.13 1.85 3.74
C ASN A 16 22.29 1.14 4.83
N ILE A 17 22.41 1.52 6.11
CA ILE A 17 21.66 0.89 7.21
C ILE A 17 20.24 1.44 7.28
N VAL A 18 20.05 2.75 7.06
CA VAL A 18 18.72 3.37 7.11
C VAL A 18 17.84 2.81 6.02
N ASP A 19 18.32 2.79 4.78
CA ASP A 19 17.53 2.35 3.63
C ASP A 19 17.19 0.86 3.73
N MET A 20 18.12 0.05 4.21
CA MET A 20 17.87 -1.37 4.49
C MET A 20 16.85 -1.55 5.63
N SER A 21 16.96 -0.77 6.70
CA SER A 21 16.06 -0.86 7.86
C SER A 21 14.64 -0.45 7.49
N VAL A 22 14.48 0.63 6.72
CA VAL A 22 13.18 1.06 6.20
C VAL A 22 12.59 -0.01 5.29
N GLY A 23 13.41 -0.61 4.40
CA GLY A 23 12.99 -1.71 3.53
C GLY A 23 12.44 -2.92 4.31
N VAL A 24 13.10 -3.32 5.40
CA VAL A 24 12.66 -4.45 6.24
C VAL A 24 11.37 -4.12 7.00
N ILE A 25 11.26 -2.92 7.60
CA ILE A 25 10.06 -2.51 8.35
C ILE A 25 8.85 -2.41 7.42
N VAL A 26 9.01 -1.73 6.28
CA VAL A 26 7.95 -1.60 5.27
C VAL A 26 7.59 -2.96 4.69
N GLY A 27 8.58 -3.82 4.41
CA GLY A 27 8.36 -5.19 3.94
C GLY A 27 7.55 -6.05 4.93
N GLY A 28 7.85 -5.93 6.23
CA GLY A 28 7.11 -6.61 7.29
C GLY A 28 5.66 -6.13 7.41
N ALA A 29 5.45 -4.80 7.45
CA ALA A 29 4.12 -4.20 7.50
C ALA A 29 3.28 -4.56 6.25
N PHE A 30 3.90 -4.53 5.07
CA PHE A 30 3.24 -4.89 3.83
C PHE A 30 2.86 -6.38 3.78
N THR A 31 3.74 -7.26 4.27
CA THR A 31 3.44 -8.70 4.40
C THR A 31 2.23 -8.93 5.29
N ALA A 32 2.09 -8.18 6.39
CA ALA A 32 0.91 -8.26 7.25
C ALA A 32 -0.39 -7.84 6.54
N ILE A 33 -0.35 -6.78 5.72
CA ILE A 33 -1.50 -6.34 4.91
C ILE A 33 -1.90 -7.42 3.89
N VAL A 34 -0.91 -7.96 3.17
CA VAL A 34 -1.15 -9.02 2.17
C VAL A 34 -1.70 -10.27 2.83
N ASN A 35 -1.15 -10.67 3.98
CA ASN A 35 -1.67 -11.77 4.77
C ASN A 35 -3.10 -11.51 5.27
N GLY A 36 -3.40 -10.30 5.72
CA GLY A 36 -4.76 -9.91 6.12
C GLY A 36 -5.76 -10.01 4.99
N LEU A 37 -5.41 -9.51 3.80
CA LEU A 37 -6.23 -9.64 2.59
C LEU A 37 -6.42 -11.11 2.21
N SER A 38 -5.33 -11.88 2.16
CA SER A 38 -5.40 -13.28 1.74
C SER A 38 -6.19 -14.12 2.74
N ASN A 39 -5.87 -14.04 4.02
CA ASN A 39 -6.46 -14.90 5.05
C ASN A 39 -7.90 -14.51 5.39
N ASN A 40 -8.23 -13.22 5.44
CA ASN A 40 -9.52 -12.77 5.95
C ASN A 40 -10.53 -12.45 4.86
N ILE A 41 -10.08 -12.18 3.63
CA ILE A 41 -10.97 -11.83 2.51
C ILE A 41 -10.93 -12.91 1.44
N LEU A 42 -9.74 -13.28 0.95
CA LEU A 42 -9.66 -14.21 -0.19
C LEU A 42 -9.99 -15.65 0.20
N LYS A 43 -9.45 -16.17 1.32
CA LYS A 43 -9.77 -17.51 1.83
C LYS A 43 -11.29 -17.77 1.96
N PRO A 44 -12.09 -16.93 2.63
CA PRO A 44 -13.54 -17.18 2.73
C PRO A 44 -14.25 -17.08 1.38
N ILE A 45 -13.86 -16.15 0.51
CA ILE A 45 -14.43 -16.04 -0.86
C ILE A 45 -14.16 -17.32 -1.66
N ILE A 46 -12.95 -17.87 -1.56
CA ILE A 46 -12.57 -19.08 -2.28
C ILE A 46 -13.23 -20.31 -1.69
N ASN A 47 -13.31 -20.41 -0.36
CA ASN A 47 -14.00 -21.51 0.29
C ASN A 47 -15.49 -21.49 -0.08
N TRP A 48 -16.10 -20.31 -0.17
CA TRP A 48 -17.46 -20.15 -0.66
C TRP A 48 -17.60 -20.56 -2.14
N LEU A 49 -16.68 -20.14 -3.00
CA LEU A 49 -16.67 -20.50 -4.43
C LEU A 49 -16.47 -22.01 -4.64
N LEU A 50 -15.55 -22.63 -3.90
CA LEU A 50 -15.30 -24.07 -3.92
C LEU A 50 -16.51 -24.84 -3.41
N SER A 51 -17.14 -24.40 -2.32
CA SER A 51 -18.37 -25.00 -1.81
C SER A 51 -19.52 -24.95 -2.82
N LEU A 52 -19.57 -23.91 -3.67
CA LEU A 52 -20.59 -23.78 -4.71
C LEU A 52 -20.37 -24.75 -5.89
N ILE A 53 -19.11 -25.03 -6.22
CA ILE A 53 -18.74 -25.88 -7.36
C ILE A 53 -18.69 -27.37 -6.97
N LEU A 54 -18.19 -27.69 -5.77
CA LEU A 54 -17.91 -29.05 -5.33
C LEU A 54 -18.99 -29.61 -4.39
N GLY A 55 -19.86 -28.77 -3.82
CA GLY A 55 -20.90 -29.17 -2.87
C GLY A 55 -20.32 -29.60 -1.52
N SER A 56 -20.62 -28.84 -0.47
CA SER A 56 -20.14 -28.98 0.92
C SER A 56 -18.68 -28.55 1.19
N ASN A 57 -18.38 -28.26 2.47
CA ASN A 57 -17.11 -27.79 3.04
C ASN A 57 -15.98 -28.87 3.01
N SER A 58 -15.90 -29.65 1.94
CA SER A 58 -15.23 -30.95 1.87
C SER A 58 -13.71 -30.94 2.02
N LEU A 59 -13.06 -29.77 2.06
CA LEU A 59 -11.64 -29.71 2.40
C LEU A 59 -11.39 -29.90 3.89
N SER A 60 -12.31 -29.50 4.79
CA SER A 60 -12.03 -29.52 6.24
C SER A 60 -12.05 -30.90 6.89
N GLU A 61 -12.39 -31.97 6.16
CA GLU A 61 -12.52 -33.32 6.73
C GLU A 61 -11.67 -34.37 6.02
N ILE A 62 -10.68 -33.95 5.23
CA ILE A 62 -9.77 -34.87 4.55
C ILE A 62 -8.61 -35.20 5.48
N TYR A 63 -8.87 -36.10 6.42
CA TYR A 63 -7.87 -36.57 7.37
C TYR A 63 -7.36 -37.97 7.01
N THR A 64 -6.04 -38.14 7.07
CA THR A 64 -5.43 -39.48 7.11
C THR A 64 -4.91 -39.71 8.53
N TYR A 65 -5.57 -40.59 9.28
CA TYR A 65 -5.15 -40.93 10.64
C TYR A 65 -4.04 -41.99 10.62
N LEU A 66 -2.90 -41.68 11.23
CA LEU A 66 -1.79 -42.61 11.42
C LEU A 66 -1.92 -43.35 12.76
N LYS A 67 -2.47 -42.67 13.77
CA LYS A 67 -2.84 -43.26 15.06
C LYS A 67 -4.12 -42.60 15.56
N VAL A 68 -5.16 -43.40 15.74
CA VAL A 68 -6.45 -42.95 16.25
C VAL A 68 -6.48 -43.19 17.76
N THR A 69 -6.62 -42.12 18.53
CA THR A 69 -6.96 -42.19 19.95
C THR A 69 -8.44 -41.86 20.08
N LYS A 70 -9.20 -42.73 20.75
CA LYS A 70 -10.64 -42.52 20.98
C LYS A 70 -10.85 -42.09 22.43
N LEU A 71 -11.75 -41.15 22.65
CA LEU A 71 -12.27 -40.82 23.97
C LEU A 71 -13.16 -41.96 24.49
N GLU A 72 -13.49 -41.92 25.79
CA GLU A 72 -14.35 -42.93 26.44
C GLU A 72 -15.75 -43.04 25.82
N ASP A 73 -16.21 -42.01 25.12
CA ASP A 73 -17.48 -41.95 24.38
C ASP A 73 -17.39 -42.53 22.95
N GLY A 74 -16.22 -43.01 22.54
CA GLY A 74 -15.97 -43.57 21.20
C GLY A 74 -15.73 -42.52 20.11
N THR A 75 -15.74 -41.22 20.44
CA THR A 75 -15.38 -40.15 19.50
C THR A 75 -13.87 -40.12 19.25
N ILE A 76 -13.46 -39.70 18.05
CA ILE A 76 -12.04 -39.56 17.73
C ILE A 76 -11.52 -38.32 18.42
N ASP A 77 -10.54 -38.49 19.29
CA ASP A 77 -9.84 -37.38 19.92
C ASP A 77 -8.82 -36.81 18.94
N LEU A 78 -9.16 -35.73 18.22
CA LEU A 78 -8.21 -35.07 17.33
C LEU A 78 -7.01 -34.49 18.11
N ALA A 79 -7.13 -34.13 19.39
CA ALA A 79 -6.01 -33.56 20.13
C ALA A 79 -4.92 -34.62 20.45
N ASN A 80 -5.34 -35.88 20.68
CA ASN A 80 -4.44 -36.98 21.01
C ASN A 80 -4.22 -37.98 19.86
N SER A 81 -4.86 -37.76 18.72
CA SER A 81 -4.66 -38.55 17.49
C SER A 81 -3.55 -37.97 16.63
N ILE A 82 -2.80 -38.83 15.95
CA ILE A 82 -1.82 -38.40 14.96
C ILE A 82 -2.49 -38.51 13.59
N TYR A 83 -2.69 -37.38 12.92
CA TYR A 83 -3.32 -37.32 11.60
C TYR A 83 -2.65 -36.30 10.69
N ILE A 84 -2.83 -36.50 9.39
CA ILE A 84 -2.46 -35.55 8.33
C ILE A 84 -3.73 -34.85 7.88
N ASP A 85 -3.74 -33.51 7.96
CA ASP A 85 -4.80 -32.65 7.45
C ASP A 85 -4.49 -32.21 6.02
N TRP A 86 -5.04 -32.95 5.04
CA TRP A 86 -4.88 -32.62 3.63
C TRP A 86 -5.65 -31.36 3.25
N GLY A 87 -6.73 -31.07 3.97
CA GLY A 87 -7.52 -29.84 3.84
C GLY A 87 -6.71 -28.59 4.09
N ALA A 88 -6.06 -28.55 5.26
CA ALA A 88 -5.17 -27.47 5.65
C ALA A 88 -3.99 -27.32 4.68
N PHE A 89 -3.45 -28.43 4.17
CA PHE A 89 -2.36 -28.40 3.20
C PHE A 89 -2.78 -27.79 1.86
N ILE A 90 -3.89 -28.24 1.28
CA ILE A 90 -4.42 -27.69 0.02
C ILE A 90 -4.80 -26.21 0.19
N ASN A 91 -5.41 -25.85 1.33
CA ASN A 91 -5.68 -24.45 1.66
C ASN A 91 -4.40 -23.61 1.75
N ALA A 92 -3.32 -24.14 2.31
CA ALA A 92 -2.03 -23.46 2.35
C ALA A 92 -1.45 -23.24 0.95
N ILE A 93 -1.54 -24.23 0.06
CA ILE A 93 -1.09 -24.11 -1.34
C ILE A 93 -1.90 -23.04 -2.09
N ILE A 94 -3.22 -23.08 -2.00
CA ILE A 94 -4.11 -22.09 -2.62
C ILE A 94 -3.76 -20.69 -2.12
N ASN A 95 -3.61 -20.52 -0.81
CA ASN A 95 -3.22 -19.26 -0.20
C ASN A 95 -1.85 -18.76 -0.69
N PHE A 96 -0.87 -19.65 -0.83
CA PHE A 96 0.44 -19.30 -1.36
C PHE A 96 0.37 -18.79 -2.81
N LEU A 97 -0.37 -19.48 -3.69
CA LEU A 97 -0.53 -19.07 -5.09
C LEU A 97 -1.19 -17.70 -5.21
N ILE A 98 -2.14 -17.40 -4.34
CA ILE A 98 -2.84 -16.10 -4.32
C ILE A 98 -1.93 -14.99 -3.87
N ILE A 99 -1.20 -15.19 -2.76
CA ILE A 99 -0.23 -14.20 -2.27
C ILE A 99 0.81 -13.93 -3.35
N ALA A 100 1.32 -14.98 -4.01
CA ALA A 100 2.23 -14.84 -5.14
C ALA A 100 1.61 -14.04 -6.29
N PHE A 101 0.35 -14.28 -6.64
CA PHE A 101 -0.36 -13.57 -7.69
C PHE A 101 -0.61 -12.08 -7.37
N VAL A 102 -0.98 -11.77 -6.12
CA VAL A 102 -1.15 -10.39 -5.64
C VAL A 102 0.18 -9.65 -5.69
N LEU A 103 1.25 -10.25 -5.15
CA LEU A 103 2.60 -9.68 -5.20
C LEU A 103 3.06 -9.46 -6.64
N PHE A 104 2.85 -10.43 -7.52
CA PHE A 104 3.18 -10.31 -8.93
C PHE A 104 2.46 -9.13 -9.60
N THR A 105 1.15 -8.99 -9.36
CA THR A 105 0.36 -7.89 -9.93
C THR A 105 0.88 -6.53 -9.46
N ILE A 106 1.21 -6.40 -8.17
CA ILE A 106 1.74 -5.16 -7.60
C ILE A 106 3.11 -4.83 -8.22
N VAL A 107 4.04 -5.80 -8.25
CA VAL A 107 5.36 -5.62 -8.88
C VAL A 107 5.22 -5.25 -10.36
N LYS A 108 4.29 -5.89 -11.08
CA LYS A 108 4.02 -5.57 -12.49
C LYS A 108 3.52 -4.13 -12.66
N VAL A 109 2.63 -3.65 -11.79
CA VAL A 109 2.15 -2.26 -11.82
C VAL A 109 3.30 -1.28 -11.57
N PHE A 110 4.12 -1.53 -10.54
CA PHE A 110 5.29 -0.69 -10.25
C PHE A 110 6.28 -0.67 -11.41
N ASN A 111 6.60 -1.82 -11.99
CA ASN A 111 7.48 -1.90 -13.16
C ASN A 111 6.91 -1.15 -14.36
N THR A 112 5.61 -1.25 -14.61
CA THR A 112 4.92 -0.54 -15.71
C THR A 112 4.95 0.97 -15.52
N ILE A 113 4.73 1.45 -14.29
CA ILE A 113 4.81 2.88 -13.96
C ILE A 113 6.23 3.40 -14.18
N ASN A 114 7.24 2.68 -13.66
CA ASN A 114 8.64 3.06 -13.81
C ASN A 114 9.08 3.11 -15.28
N GLU A 115 8.66 2.13 -16.10
CA GLU A 115 8.93 2.15 -17.54
C GLU A 115 8.25 3.33 -18.25
N THR A 116 7.03 3.68 -17.84
CA THR A 116 6.30 4.82 -18.42
C THR A 116 7.00 6.13 -18.07
N SER A 117 7.40 6.30 -16.80
CA SER A 117 8.17 7.48 -16.36
C SER A 117 9.49 7.61 -17.11
N LYS A 118 10.23 6.49 -17.29
CA LYS A 118 11.49 6.48 -18.03
C LYS A 118 11.28 6.84 -19.51
N LYS A 119 10.28 6.25 -20.18
CA LYS A 119 9.94 6.58 -21.58
C LYS A 119 9.56 8.05 -21.76
N MET A 120 8.83 8.63 -20.80
CA MET A 120 8.50 10.06 -20.84
C MET A 120 9.75 10.93 -20.63
N MET A 121 10.67 10.53 -19.75
CA MET A 121 11.92 11.24 -19.53
C MET A 121 12.83 11.19 -20.77
N ASP A 122 12.96 10.01 -21.39
CA ASP A 122 13.71 9.83 -22.64
C ASP A 122 13.08 10.64 -23.79
N MET A 123 11.74 10.65 -23.88
CA MET A 123 11.01 11.44 -24.88
C MET A 123 11.21 12.95 -24.67
N LYS A 124 11.14 13.42 -23.42
CA LYS A 124 11.38 14.84 -23.08
C LYS A 124 12.80 15.26 -23.44
N THR A 125 13.79 14.41 -23.12
CA THR A 125 15.20 14.62 -23.49
C THR A 125 15.38 14.71 -25.01
N HIS A 126 14.71 13.84 -25.79
CA HIS A 126 14.75 13.89 -27.26
C HIS A 126 14.07 15.14 -27.83
N ILE A 127 12.99 15.61 -27.20
CA ILE A 127 12.30 16.83 -27.60
C ILE A 127 13.18 18.06 -27.35
N GLU A 128 13.78 18.16 -26.16
CA GLU A 128 14.70 19.23 -25.79
C GLU A 128 15.90 19.29 -26.74
N PHE A 129 16.51 18.14 -27.06
CA PHE A 129 17.61 18.04 -28.02
C PHE A 129 17.23 18.53 -29.42
N LYS A 130 16.02 18.18 -29.91
CA LYS A 130 15.55 18.65 -31.21
C LYS A 130 15.25 20.14 -31.21
N GLN A 131 14.67 20.67 -30.13
CA GLN A 131 14.44 22.11 -29.97
C GLN A 131 15.75 22.89 -29.97
N GLU A 132 16.75 22.44 -29.20
CA GLU A 132 18.06 23.07 -29.12
C GLU A 132 18.77 23.08 -30.48
N LYS A 133 18.65 22.00 -31.26
CA LYS A 133 19.22 21.91 -32.61
C LYS A 133 18.35 22.53 -33.71
N GLY A 134 17.22 23.17 -33.37
CA GLY A 134 16.30 23.77 -34.34
C GLY A 134 15.65 22.76 -35.30
N LEU A 135 15.64 21.47 -34.95
CA LEU A 135 15.03 20.40 -35.73
C LEU A 135 13.52 20.43 -35.57
N LYS A 136 12.79 20.16 -36.66
CA LYS A 136 11.32 20.09 -36.62
C LYS A 136 10.86 18.93 -35.74
N LEU A 137 9.99 19.25 -34.78
CA LEU A 137 9.31 18.23 -33.97
C LEU A 137 8.26 17.50 -34.81
N THR A 138 8.08 16.23 -34.49
CA THR A 138 7.00 15.41 -35.02
C THR A 138 5.66 15.76 -34.38
N LYS A 139 4.55 15.46 -35.07
CA LYS A 139 3.19 15.71 -34.54
C LYS A 139 2.93 15.03 -33.19
N LYS A 140 3.62 13.93 -32.88
CA LYS A 140 3.50 13.22 -31.59
C LYS A 140 4.20 13.99 -30.46
N GLU A 141 5.39 14.53 -30.73
CA GLU A 141 6.19 15.31 -29.77
C GLU A 141 5.50 16.65 -29.42
N ILE A 142 4.88 17.31 -30.41
CA ILE A 142 4.11 18.55 -30.18
C ILE A 142 2.89 18.29 -29.30
N LYS A 143 2.12 17.23 -29.60
CA LYS A 143 0.97 16.82 -28.77
C LYS A 143 1.38 16.43 -27.35
N PHE A 144 2.57 15.86 -27.17
CA PHE A 144 3.11 15.53 -25.86
C PHE A 144 3.38 16.79 -25.04
N LEU A 145 4.07 17.78 -25.62
CA LEU A 145 4.33 19.07 -24.98
C LEU A 145 3.04 19.82 -24.61
N GLU A 146 2.05 19.84 -25.51
CA GLU A 146 0.75 20.46 -25.26
C GLU A 146 0.02 19.78 -24.09
N ALA A 147 0.08 18.44 -24.01
CA ALA A 147 -0.53 17.68 -22.93
C ALA A 147 0.19 17.88 -21.57
N GLU A 148 1.51 17.98 -21.57
CA GLU A 148 2.31 18.26 -20.37
C GLU A 148 2.03 19.67 -19.84
N ALA A 149 2.01 20.68 -20.72
CA ALA A 149 1.67 22.05 -20.38
C ALA A 149 0.24 22.18 -19.82
N LYS A 150 -0.73 21.43 -20.39
CA LYS A 150 -2.11 21.41 -19.89
C LYS A 150 -2.21 20.79 -18.49
N LYS A 151 -1.51 19.68 -18.23
CA LYS A 151 -1.45 19.07 -16.89
C LYS A 151 -0.85 20.01 -15.86
N GLU A 152 0.23 20.72 -16.22
CA GLU A 152 0.89 21.65 -15.32
C GLU A 152 0.00 22.87 -15.00
N ALA A 153 -0.73 23.39 -16.00
CA ALA A 153 -1.72 24.44 -15.79
C ALA A 153 -2.88 24.00 -14.88
N GLU A 154 -3.42 22.80 -15.09
CA GLU A 154 -4.47 22.23 -14.23
C GLU A 154 -3.99 22.02 -12.78
N ALA A 155 -2.73 21.59 -12.58
CA ALA A 155 -2.16 21.41 -11.25
C ALA A 155 -1.97 22.76 -10.52
N LYS A 156 -1.49 23.79 -11.22
CA LYS A 156 -1.35 25.15 -10.66
C LYS A 156 -2.70 25.73 -10.25
N LEU A 157 -3.73 25.55 -11.08
CA LEU A 157 -5.07 26.04 -10.81
C LEU A 157 -5.71 25.35 -9.58
N LYS A 158 -5.52 24.03 -9.44
CA LYS A 158 -5.95 23.29 -8.24
C LYS A 158 -5.22 23.76 -6.97
N ALA A 159 -3.90 23.94 -7.05
CA ALA A 159 -3.11 24.41 -5.91
C ALA A 159 -3.51 25.82 -5.48
N GLU A 160 -3.81 26.72 -6.43
CA GLU A 160 -4.30 28.06 -6.15
C GLU A 160 -5.71 28.05 -5.52
N GLU A 161 -6.59 27.16 -5.97
CA GLU A 161 -7.92 26.99 -5.38
C GLU A 161 -7.86 26.44 -3.94
N GLU A 162 -6.97 25.47 -3.68
CA GLU A 162 -6.70 24.93 -2.35
C GLU A 162 -6.10 25.99 -1.43
N ALA A 163 -5.13 26.77 -1.92
CA ALA A 163 -4.54 27.89 -1.17
C ALA A 163 -5.60 28.95 -0.81
N ARG A 164 -6.50 29.29 -1.75
CA ARG A 164 -7.60 30.22 -1.51
C ARG A 164 -8.57 29.70 -0.44
N LYS A 165 -8.93 28.41 -0.48
CA LYS A 165 -9.77 27.78 0.54
C LYS A 165 -9.11 27.81 1.92
N ALA A 166 -7.82 27.49 1.98
CA ALA A 166 -7.06 27.54 3.23
C ALA A 166 -6.95 28.97 3.80
N GLU A 167 -6.78 29.99 2.96
CA GLU A 167 -6.76 31.39 3.40
C GLU A 167 -8.14 31.86 3.91
N GLU A 168 -9.22 31.42 3.27
CA GLU A 168 -10.59 31.71 3.67
C GLU A 168 -10.96 31.05 5.00
N GLU A 169 -10.46 29.83 5.23
CA GLU A 169 -10.58 29.11 6.50
C GLU A 169 -9.76 29.78 7.62
N ALA A 170 -8.54 30.21 7.33
CA ALA A 170 -7.70 30.97 8.28
C ALA A 170 -8.32 32.33 8.66
N LYS A 171 -8.95 33.03 7.71
CA LYS A 171 -9.69 34.28 7.98
C LYS A 171 -10.93 34.06 8.86
N LYS A 172 -11.59 32.91 8.74
CA LYS A 172 -12.71 32.55 9.64
C LYS A 172 -12.21 32.29 11.05
N LEU A 173 -11.11 31.55 11.20
CA LEU A 173 -10.52 31.21 12.50
C LEU A 173 -10.07 32.47 13.26
N THR A 174 -9.36 33.37 12.59
CA THR A 174 -8.90 34.65 13.17
C THR A 174 -10.06 35.57 13.55
N LYS A 175 -11.14 35.60 12.76
CA LYS A 175 -12.35 36.35 13.10
C LYS A 175 -13.05 35.78 14.35
N SER A 176 -13.10 34.46 14.51
CA SER A 176 -13.64 33.85 15.74
C SER A 176 -12.75 34.13 16.96
N GLU A 177 -11.42 34.10 16.83
CA GLU A 177 -10.51 34.44 17.92
C GLU A 177 -10.60 35.92 18.33
N ALA A 178 -10.77 36.83 17.36
CA ALA A 178 -10.99 38.24 17.61
C ALA A 178 -12.28 38.49 18.42
N LEU A 179 -13.38 37.81 18.05
CA LEU A 179 -14.66 37.90 18.77
C LEU A 179 -14.57 37.35 20.20
N LEU A 180 -13.85 36.26 20.42
CA LEU A 180 -13.64 35.70 21.76
C LEU A 180 -12.82 36.65 22.64
N THR A 181 -11.82 37.31 22.06
CA THR A 181 -10.99 38.30 22.77
C THR A 181 -11.81 39.53 23.17
N GLU A 182 -12.65 40.03 22.27
CA GLU A 182 -13.56 41.16 22.54
C GLU A 182 -14.59 40.83 23.63
N ILE A 183 -15.15 39.62 23.65
CA ILE A 183 -16.08 39.18 24.70
C ILE A 183 -15.39 39.09 26.07
N VAL A 184 -14.16 38.59 26.12
CA VAL A 184 -13.37 38.51 27.37
C VAL A 184 -13.04 39.91 27.90
N GLU A 185 -12.75 40.85 27.02
CA GLU A 185 -12.46 42.24 27.37
C GLU A 185 -13.69 42.97 27.91
N LEU A 186 -14.88 42.73 27.33
CA LEU A 186 -16.16 43.26 27.82
C LEU A 186 -16.56 42.71 29.20
N LEU A 187 -16.21 41.46 29.53
CA LEU A 187 -16.48 40.85 30.83
C LEU A 187 -15.55 41.36 31.94
N LYS A 188 -14.33 41.80 31.62
CA LYS A 188 -13.38 42.38 32.59
C LYS A 188 -13.72 43.82 32.98
N ASN A 189 -14.51 44.52 32.18
CA ASN A 189 -14.86 45.93 32.36
C ASN A 189 -16.25 46.15 33.00
N LYS A 190 -16.81 45.11 33.62
CA LYS A 190 -18.01 45.12 34.46
C LYS A 190 -17.67 44.73 35.89
#